data_AF-A0A835Z143-F1
#
_entry.id   AF-A0A835Z143-F1
#
_cell.length_a   1.000
_cell.length_b   1.000
_cell.length_c   1.000
_cell.angle_alpha   90.00
_cell.angle_beta   90.00
_cell.angle_gamma   90.00
#
_symmetry.space_group_name_H-M   'P 1'
#
loop_
_entity.id
_entity.type
_entity.pdbx_description
1 polymer ?
#
loop_
_entity_poly.entity_id
_entity_poly.type
_entity_poly.pdbx_seq_one_letter_code
_entity_poly.pdbx_strand_id
1 'polypeptide(L)'
;MARAISKRVLQLSLLLGLGLAGASQVITPWALPFVCKSNEVVRLVQAVFPMALTGFPICCMVWTWDSLFYGASDFLYNARTIAVASAIGAAGILASLKWNFGLAGLWLSMTYLYFCPRLYAHYRRFNDSRGPFGKSTADLKLHASGAASS
;
A
#
# COMPACT_ATOMS: atom_id res chain seq x y z
N MET A 1 6.92 11.87 -19.55
CA MET A 1 5.93 12.67 -18.80
C MET A 1 5.05 11.80 -17.90
N ALA A 2 4.48 10.68 -18.38
CA ALA A 2 3.65 9.76 -17.59
C ALA A 2 4.26 9.35 -16.24
N ARG A 3 5.53 8.91 -16.20
CA ARG A 3 6.21 8.51 -14.95
C ARG A 3 6.32 9.63 -13.90
N ALA A 4 6.45 10.89 -14.32
CA ALA A 4 6.53 12.02 -13.40
C ALA A 4 5.18 12.32 -12.74
N ILE A 5 4.10 12.20 -13.51
CA ILE A 5 2.72 12.33 -13.01
C ILE A 5 2.43 11.19 -12.03
N SER A 6 2.76 9.94 -12.38
CA SER A 6 2.58 8.80 -11.47
C SER A 6 3.34 9.00 -10.15
N LYS A 7 4.59 9.50 -10.18
CA LYS A 7 5.34 9.81 -8.95
C LYS A 7 4.64 10.85 -8.08
N ARG A 8 4.10 11.92 -8.68
CA ARG A 8 3.33 12.95 -7.95
C ARG A 8 2.06 12.36 -7.33
N VAL A 9 1.36 11.50 -8.05
CA VAL A 9 0.16 10.81 -7.56
C VAL A 9 0.49 9.87 -6.40
N LEU A 10 1.58 9.10 -6.50
CA LEU A 10 2.08 8.26 -5.38
C LEU A 10 2.47 9.09 -4.15
N GLN A 11 3.09 10.25 -4.35
CA GLN A 11 3.44 11.14 -3.25
C GLN A 11 2.18 11.72 -2.59
N LEU A 12 1.19 12.12 -3.37
CA LEU A 12 -0.09 12.61 -2.86
C LEU A 12 -0.84 11.53 -2.09
N SER A 13 -0.87 10.29 -2.59
CA SER A 13 -1.55 9.20 -1.89
C SER A 13 -0.86 8.82 -0.59
N LEU A 14 0.47 8.91 -0.53
CA LEU A 14 1.22 8.73 0.72
C LEU A 14 0.91 9.85 1.74
N LEU A 15 0.90 11.11 1.30
CA LEU A 15 0.57 12.25 2.16
C LEU A 15 -0.87 12.19 2.66
N LEU A 16 -1.82 11.86 1.78
CA LEU A 16 -3.22 11.67 2.13
C LEU A 16 -3.41 10.49 3.08
N GLY A 17 -2.73 9.36 2.83
CA GLY A 17 -2.78 8.19 3.70
C GLY A 17 -2.23 8.48 5.10
N LEU A 18 -1.12 9.22 5.19
CA LEU A 18 -0.54 9.64 6.47
C LEU A 18 -1.44 10.65 7.18
N GLY A 19 -1.98 11.63 6.45
CA GLY A 19 -2.91 12.62 6.99
C GLY A 19 -4.19 11.98 7.52
N LEU A 20 -4.75 11.01 6.79
CA LEU A 20 -5.95 10.30 7.21
C LEU A 20 -5.67 9.38 8.42
N ALA A 21 -4.53 8.70 8.43
CA ALA A 21 -4.11 7.88 9.57
C ALA A 21 -3.94 8.74 10.83
N GLY A 22 -3.23 9.87 10.72
CA GLY A 22 -3.01 10.80 11.82
C GLY A 22 -4.30 11.46 12.31
N ALA A 23 -5.12 11.98 11.39
CA ALA A 23 -6.41 12.59 11.73
C ALA A 23 -7.33 11.57 12.43
N SER A 24 -7.39 10.34 11.94
CA SER A 24 -8.19 9.27 12.55
C SER A 24 -7.67 8.90 13.94
N GLN A 25 -6.35 8.84 14.17
CA GLN A 25 -5.82 8.60 15.52
C GLN A 25 -6.22 9.68 16.52
N VAL A 26 -6.34 10.94 16.08
CA VAL A 26 -6.73 12.07 16.94
C VAL A 26 -8.25 12.12 17.14
N ILE A 27 -9.04 11.85 16.10
CA ILE A 27 -10.51 11.92 16.13
C ILE A 27 -11.12 10.75 16.91
N THR A 28 -10.56 9.55 16.79
CA THR A 28 -11.10 8.33 17.41
C THR A 28 -11.29 8.42 18.93
N PRO A 29 -10.30 8.84 19.76
CA PRO A 29 -10.51 8.97 21.21
C PRO A 29 -11.57 10.01 21.57
N TRP A 30 -11.76 11.04 20.74
CA TRP A 30 -12.78 12.07 20.93
C TRP A 30 -14.18 11.60 20.52
N ALA A 31 -14.29 10.81 19.44
CA ALA A 31 -15.56 10.32 18.90
C ALA A 31 -16.09 9.07 19.62
N LEU A 32 -15.20 8.22 20.15
CA LEU A 32 -15.53 6.98 20.86
C LEU A 32 -16.59 7.12 21.97
N PRO A 33 -16.49 8.10 22.90
CA PRO A 33 -17.48 8.25 23.96
C PRO A 33 -18.87 8.71 23.48
N PHE A 34 -18.96 9.32 22.28
CA PHE A 34 -20.26 9.69 21.68
C PHE A 34 -20.95 8.52 21.00
N VAL A 35 -20.18 7.57 20.45
CA VAL A 35 -20.69 6.43 19.68
C VAL A 35 -20.95 5.21 20.57
N CYS A 36 -20.09 4.95 21.56
CA CYS A 36 -20.19 3.75 22.39
C CYS A 36 -20.47 4.10 23.86
N LYS A 37 -21.61 3.61 24.38
CA LYS A 37 -21.97 3.72 25.82
C LYS A 37 -21.27 2.69 26.72
N SER A 38 -20.63 1.66 26.15
CA SER A 38 -20.04 0.53 26.89
C SER A 38 -18.51 0.60 26.91
N ASN A 39 -17.92 0.63 28.11
CA ASN A 39 -16.46 0.76 28.31
C ASN A 39 -15.62 -0.38 27.72
N GLU A 40 -16.16 -1.60 27.61
CA GLU A 40 -15.45 -2.73 27.00
C GLU A 40 -15.22 -2.54 25.50
N VAL A 41 -16.22 -2.03 24.78
CA VAL A 41 -16.12 -1.79 23.33
C VAL A 41 -15.11 -0.68 23.05
N VAL A 42 -15.09 0.36 23.87
CA VAL A 42 -14.11 1.45 23.75
C VAL A 42 -12.68 0.94 23.92
N ARG A 43 -12.42 0.09 24.92
CA ARG A 43 -11.10 -0.50 25.14
C ARG A 43 -10.67 -1.43 24.00
N LEU A 44 -11.59 -2.25 23.50
CA LEU A 44 -11.30 -3.16 22.39
C LEU A 44 -10.96 -2.36 21.12
N VAL A 45 -11.74 -1.34 20.79
CA VAL A 45 -11.47 -0.47 19.65
C VAL A 45 -10.14 0.23 19.83
N GLN A 46 -9.87 0.84 20.99
CA GLN A 46 -8.59 1.51 21.24
C GLN A 46 -7.36 0.58 21.12
N ALA A 47 -7.50 -0.71 21.36
CA ALA A 47 -6.40 -1.67 21.17
C ALA A 47 -6.15 -1.99 19.68
N VAL A 48 -7.20 -2.12 18.88
CA VAL A 48 -7.10 -2.60 17.48
C VAL A 48 -6.95 -1.46 16.48
N PHE A 49 -7.62 -0.35 16.73
CA PHE A 49 -7.68 0.81 15.84
C PHE A 49 -6.32 1.44 15.52
N PRO A 50 -5.40 1.68 16.48
CA PRO A 50 -4.09 2.21 16.14
C PRO A 50 -3.29 1.24 15.27
N MET A 51 -3.41 -0.07 15.52
CA MET A 51 -2.76 -1.11 14.73
C MET A 51 -3.27 -1.11 13.28
N ALA A 52 -4.59 -0.98 13.10
CA ALA A 52 -5.21 -0.82 11.79
C ALA A 52 -4.75 0.46 11.06
N LEU A 53 -4.65 1.57 11.79
CA LEU A 53 -4.24 2.87 11.24
C LEU A 53 -2.78 2.90 10.78
N THR A 54 -1.89 2.10 11.39
CA THR A 54 -0.52 1.96 10.87
C THR A 54 -0.46 1.35 9.47
N GLY A 55 -1.45 0.53 9.10
CA GLY A 55 -1.55 -0.06 7.75
C GLY A 55 -2.14 0.87 6.71
N PHE A 56 -2.91 1.89 7.11
CA PHE A 56 -3.62 2.78 6.20
C PHE A 56 -2.73 3.45 5.14
N PRO A 57 -1.56 4.02 5.48
CA PRO A 57 -0.67 4.62 4.49
C PRO A 57 -0.21 3.63 3.41
N ILE A 58 0.08 2.39 3.83
CA ILE A 58 0.51 1.30 2.94
C ILE A 58 -0.66 0.89 2.03
N CYS A 59 -1.86 0.75 2.58
CA CYS A 59 -3.07 0.42 1.82
C CYS A 59 -3.37 1.47 0.74
N CYS A 60 -3.35 2.76 1.08
CA CYS A 60 -3.55 3.85 0.13
C CYS A 60 -2.52 3.81 -1.01
N MET A 61 -1.26 3.53 -0.68
CA MET A 61 -0.18 3.45 -1.65
C MET A 61 -0.37 2.28 -2.62
N VAL A 62 -0.75 1.10 -2.12
CA VAL A 62 -1.02 -0.09 -2.96
C VAL A 62 -2.24 0.13 -3.86
N TRP A 63 -3.35 0.64 -3.32
CA TRP A 63 -4.55 0.91 -4.14
C TRP A 63 -4.29 1.92 -5.25
N THR A 64 -3.51 2.96 -4.98
CA THR A 64 -3.09 3.91 -6.02
C THR A 64 -2.28 3.23 -7.11
N TRP A 65 -1.39 2.32 -6.71
CA TRP A 65 -0.58 1.52 -7.61
C TRP A 65 -1.42 0.60 -8.50
N ASP A 66 -2.39 -0.09 -7.90
CA ASP A 66 -3.37 -0.90 -8.61
C ASP A 66 -4.13 -0.06 -9.64
N SER A 67 -4.64 1.10 -9.26
CA SER A 67 -5.35 2.01 -10.18
C SER A 67 -4.47 2.45 -11.35
N LEU A 68 -3.19 2.71 -11.12
CA LEU A 68 -2.24 3.06 -12.17
C LEU A 68 -2.02 1.90 -13.15
N PHE A 69 -1.83 0.67 -12.65
CA PHE A 69 -1.68 -0.51 -13.52
C PHE A 69 -2.95 -0.83 -14.30
N TYR A 70 -4.12 -0.67 -13.68
CA TYR A 70 -5.40 -0.77 -14.35
C TYR A 70 -5.54 0.28 -15.47
N GLY A 71 -5.13 1.52 -15.22
CA GLY A 71 -5.13 2.59 -16.24
C GLY A 71 -4.11 2.40 -17.36
N ALA A 72 -3.04 1.62 -17.12
CA ALA A 72 -2.02 1.30 -18.11
C ALA A 72 -2.32 0.00 -18.91
N SER A 73 -3.52 -0.56 -18.75
CA SER A 73 -3.99 -1.81 -19.40
C SER A 73 -3.16 -3.07 -19.08
N ASP A 74 -2.36 -3.06 -18.01
CA ASP A 74 -1.48 -4.18 -17.63
C ASP A 74 -2.24 -5.15 -16.66
N PHE A 75 -3.44 -5.57 -17.07
CA PHE A 75 -4.40 -6.31 -16.24
C PHE A 75 -3.90 -7.70 -15.81
N LEU A 76 -3.27 -8.44 -16.72
CA LEU A 76 -2.86 -9.82 -16.47
C LEU A 76 -1.70 -9.88 -15.46
N TYR A 77 -0.79 -8.89 -15.53
CA TYR A 77 0.27 -8.76 -14.54
C TYR A 77 -0.31 -8.45 -13.17
N ASN A 78 -1.24 -7.48 -13.10
CA ASN A 78 -1.85 -7.10 -11.84
C ASN A 78 -2.61 -8.28 -11.19
N ALA A 79 -3.41 -9.01 -11.98
CA ALA A 79 -4.15 -10.18 -11.52
C ALA A 79 -3.23 -11.27 -10.93
N ARG A 80 -2.08 -11.54 -11.58
CA ARG A 80 -1.09 -12.51 -11.06
C ARG A 80 -0.48 -12.05 -9.75
N THR A 81 -0.11 -10.78 -9.62
CA THR A 81 0.42 -10.25 -8.35
C THR A 81 -0.60 -10.29 -7.22
N ILE A 82 -1.87 -10.01 -7.50
CA ILE A 82 -2.95 -10.10 -6.51
C ILE A 82 -3.16 -11.55 -6.07
N ALA A 83 -3.17 -12.50 -7.01
CA ALA A 83 -3.34 -13.92 -6.70
C ALA A 83 -2.21 -14.45 -5.81
N VAL A 84 -0.96 -14.14 -6.14
CA VAL A 84 0.20 -14.55 -5.33
C VAL A 84 0.19 -13.89 -3.95
N ALA A 85 -0.07 -12.57 -3.88
CA ALA A 85 -0.17 -11.86 -2.62
C ALA A 85 -1.31 -12.41 -1.74
N SER A 86 -2.45 -12.75 -2.34
CA SER A 86 -3.59 -13.36 -1.64
C SER A 86 -3.27 -14.73 -1.08
N ALA A 87 -2.52 -15.56 -1.82
CA ALA A 87 -2.09 -16.86 -1.33
C ALA A 87 -1.13 -16.72 -0.13
N ILE A 88 -0.18 -15.78 -0.19
CA ILE A 88 0.75 -15.48 0.91
C ILE A 88 0.00 -14.94 2.13
N GLY A 89 -0.92 -13.99 1.93
CA GLY A 89 -1.75 -13.43 3.00
C GLY A 89 -2.62 -14.49 3.68
N ALA A 90 -3.28 -15.35 2.89
CA ALA A 90 -4.08 -16.45 3.42
C ALA A 90 -3.23 -17.45 4.22
N ALA A 91 -2.04 -17.81 3.73
CA ALA A 91 -1.11 -18.65 4.47
C ALA A 91 -0.66 -18.00 5.79
N GLY A 92 -0.39 -16.69 5.78
CA GLY A 92 -0.02 -15.93 6.99
C GLY A 92 -1.14 -15.87 8.04
N ILE A 93 -2.39 -15.75 7.60
CA ILE A 93 -3.56 -15.79 8.50
C ILE A 93 -3.71 -17.18 9.12
N LEU A 94 -3.63 -18.24 8.31
CA LEU A 94 -3.70 -19.62 8.78
C LEU A 94 -2.56 -19.95 9.76
N ALA A 95 -1.35 -19.45 9.51
CA ALA A 95 -0.21 -19.59 10.41
C ALA A 95 -0.43 -18.85 11.74
N SER A 96 -0.97 -17.63 11.70
CA SER A 96 -1.31 -16.88 12.92
C SER A 96 -2.37 -17.58 13.77
N LEU A 97 -3.37 -18.20 13.12
CA LEU A 97 -4.39 -18.98 13.82
C LEU A 97 -3.80 -20.23 14.46
N LYS A 98 -2.89 -20.92 13.76
CA LYS A 98 -2.21 -22.12 14.28
C LYS A 98 -1.30 -21.82 15.49
N TRP A 99 -0.68 -20.64 15.52
CA TRP A 99 0.27 -20.24 16.57
C TRP A 99 -0.35 -19.37 17.67
N ASN A 100 -1.68 -19.17 17.68
CA ASN A 100 -2.39 -18.39 18.69
C ASN A 100 -1.90 -16.94 18.87
N PHE A 101 -1.41 -16.30 17.80
CA PHE A 101 -1.02 -14.87 17.82
C PHE A 101 -2.20 -13.91 17.99
N GLY A 102 -3.43 -14.43 18.06
CA GLY A 102 -4.65 -13.67 18.26
C GLY A 102 -4.89 -12.63 17.16
N LEU A 103 -5.56 -11.54 17.53
CA LEU A 103 -5.98 -10.50 16.59
C LEU A 103 -4.80 -9.71 16.00
N ALA A 104 -3.72 -9.55 16.77
CA ALA A 104 -2.50 -8.87 16.33
C ALA A 104 -1.82 -9.61 15.18
N GLY A 105 -1.74 -10.95 15.25
CA GLY A 105 -1.19 -11.78 14.17
C GLY A 105 -2.00 -11.70 12.89
N LEU A 106 -3.33 -11.68 12.98
CA LEU A 106 -4.20 -11.49 11.83
C LEU A 106 -3.94 -10.15 11.13
N TRP A 107 -3.83 -9.07 11.91
CA TRP A 107 -3.56 -7.73 11.40
C TRP A 107 -2.17 -7.60 10.79
N LEU A 108 -1.16 -8.23 11.39
CA LEU A 108 0.19 -8.26 10.82
C LEU A 108 0.21 -9.04 9.50
N SER A 109 -0.48 -10.17 9.44
CA SER A 109 -0.60 -10.97 8.21
C SER A 109 -1.33 -10.24 7.10
N MET A 110 -2.43 -9.54 7.40
CA MET A 110 -3.10 -8.69 6.42
C MET A 110 -2.24 -7.50 6.00
N THR A 111 -1.67 -6.75 6.95
CA THR A 111 -1.01 -5.48 6.62
C THR A 111 0.35 -5.69 5.99
N TYR A 112 1.18 -6.56 6.55
CA TYR A 112 2.54 -6.78 6.06
C TYR A 112 2.60 -7.87 5.01
N LEU A 113 2.06 -9.06 5.28
CA LEU A 113 2.24 -10.21 4.40
C LEU A 113 1.42 -10.13 3.10
N TYR A 114 0.31 -9.39 3.08
CA TYR A 114 -0.47 -9.19 1.85
C TYR A 114 -0.07 -7.92 1.09
N PHE A 115 0.07 -6.77 1.76
CA PHE A 115 0.34 -5.51 1.03
C PHE A 115 1.81 -5.31 0.67
N CYS A 116 2.80 -5.72 1.49
CA CYS A 116 4.21 -5.48 1.18
C CYS A 116 4.70 -6.21 -0.09
N PRO A 117 4.39 -7.51 -0.32
CA PRO A 117 4.78 -8.19 -1.56
C PRO A 117 4.18 -7.52 -2.79
N ARG A 118 2.95 -7.04 -2.67
CA ARG A 118 2.23 -6.34 -3.75
C ARG A 118 2.91 -5.00 -4.05
N LEU A 119 3.24 -4.22 -3.02
CA LEU A 119 4.01 -2.98 -3.14
C LEU A 119 5.38 -3.21 -3.77
N TYR A 120 6.09 -4.28 -3.39
CA TYR A 120 7.39 -4.63 -3.96
C TYR A 120 7.30 -5.07 -5.42
N ALA A 121 6.31 -5.90 -5.77
CA ALA A 121 6.10 -6.34 -7.15
C ALA A 121 5.77 -5.16 -8.06
N HIS A 122 4.89 -4.27 -7.60
CA HIS A 122 4.56 -3.03 -8.28
C HIS A 122 5.81 -2.13 -8.42
N TYR A 123 6.55 -1.88 -7.34
CA TYR A 123 7.78 -1.08 -7.37
C TYR A 123 8.81 -1.63 -8.37
N ARG A 124 9.05 -2.95 -8.39
CA ARG A 124 9.91 -3.59 -9.38
C ARG A 124 9.43 -3.34 -10.80
N ARG A 125 8.14 -3.52 -11.07
CA ARG A 125 7.57 -3.33 -12.41
C ARG A 125 7.56 -1.85 -12.85
N PHE A 126 7.49 -0.90 -11.92
CA PHE A 126 7.70 0.53 -12.22
C PHE A 126 9.10 0.84 -12.71
N ASN A 127 10.07 0.12 -12.17
CA ASN A 127 11.48 0.39 -12.38
C ASN A 127 12.07 -0.44 -13.52
N ASP A 128 11.33 -1.45 -13.97
CA ASP A 128 11.70 -2.26 -15.11
C ASP A 128 11.62 -1.45 -16.42
N SER A 129 12.62 -1.63 -17.28
CA SER A 129 12.80 -0.85 -18.52
C SER A 129 11.74 -1.18 -19.59
N ARG A 130 11.01 -2.29 -19.41
CA ARG A 130 9.89 -2.75 -20.24
C ARG A 130 8.51 -2.43 -19.64
N GLY A 131 8.46 -1.63 -18.58
CA GLY A 131 7.20 -1.24 -17.94
C GLY A 131 6.39 -0.24 -18.78
N PRO A 132 5.05 -0.23 -18.66
CA PRO A 132 4.15 0.60 -19.47
C PRO A 132 4.33 2.11 -19.23
N PHE A 133 5.06 2.51 -18.18
CA PHE A 133 5.30 3.91 -17.82
C PHE A 133 6.59 4.50 -18.44
N GLY A 134 7.31 3.74 -19.28
CA GLY A 134 8.45 4.20 -20.09
C GLY A 134 9.78 4.35 -19.32
N LYS A 135 10.87 4.55 -20.07
CA LYS A 135 12.24 4.72 -19.55
C LYS A 135 12.35 5.89 -18.56
N SER A 136 13.24 5.77 -17.58
CA SER A 136 13.54 6.84 -16.63
C SER A 136 13.97 8.11 -17.38
N THR A 137 13.50 9.28 -16.96
CA THR A 137 13.94 10.57 -17.52
C THR A 137 15.46 10.78 -17.40
N ALA A 138 16.13 10.03 -16.51
CA ALA A 138 17.59 9.97 -16.42
C ALA A 138 18.25 9.29 -17.64
N ASP A 139 17.60 8.28 -18.22
CA ASP A 139 18.04 7.54 -19.42
C ASP A 139 17.96 8.43 -20.67
N LEU A 140 16.91 9.27 -20.75
CA LEU A 140 16.74 10.28 -21.80
C LEU A 140 17.79 11.39 -21.72
N LYS A 141 18.18 11.82 -20.52
CA LYS A 141 19.26 12.82 -20.35
C LYS A 141 20.64 12.25 -20.68
N LEU A 142 20.90 10.98 -20.39
CA LEU A 142 22.15 10.30 -20.77
C LEU A 142 22.27 10.10 -22.28
N HIS A 143 21.19 9.69 -22.95
CA HIS A 143 21.19 9.59 -24.41
C HIS A 143 21.26 10.97 -25.11
N ALA A 144 20.57 11.99 -24.58
CA ALA A 144 20.66 13.34 -25.11
C ALA A 144 22.05 13.97 -24.89
N SER A 145 22.72 13.64 -23.79
CA SER A 145 24.09 14.14 -23.52
C SER A 145 25.16 13.40 -24.33
N GLY A 146 24.95 12.12 -24.68
CA GLY A 146 25.86 11.37 -25.56
C GLY A 146 25.69 11.68 -27.05
N ALA A 147 24.52 12.17 -27.46
CA ALA A 147 24.25 12.61 -28.84
C ALA A 147 24.70 14.06 -29.12
N ALA A 148 25.06 14.84 -28.09
CA ALA A 148 25.55 16.21 -28.22
C ALA A 148 27.10 16.31 -28.22
N SER A 149 27.80 15.17 -28.15
CA SER A 149 29.27 15.07 -28.13
C SER A 149 29.84 14.31 -29.34
N SER A 150 29.08 14.17 -30.42
CA SER A 150 29.51 13.63 -31.72
C SER A 150 28.98 14.52 -32.83
#